data_AF-R9L6G0-F1
#
_entry.id   AF-R9L6G0-F1
#
_cell.length_a   1.000
_cell.length_b   1.000
_cell.length_c   1.000
_cell.angle_alpha   90.00
_cell.angle_beta   90.00
_cell.angle_gamma   90.00
#
_symmetry.space_group_name_H-M   'P 1'
#
loop_
_entity.id
_entity.type
_entity.pdbx_description
1 polymer ?
#
loop_
_entity_poly.entity_id
_entity_poly.type
_entity_poly.pdbx_seq_one_letter_code
_entity_poly.pdbx_strand_id
1 'polypeptide(L)'
;MTNTIYFFASKQDLCNIFKPVENEFEIKYCANYVYADADHDEQPRIAFHTIEEIADSYGELYFIVPKSQAMHTICQTLQDEAKVRYITECNGNAGRLTFRTKSSNPNGYECDYEVYIPREYETEFTGALFKRIVREVKRNCVRVKNITPFYVGKELYQNVGDYVFYKQGSGFAQIVTDANETKRWWDNPNIRQMMEQPIPELLPFLQEVFAQKRLKNFDPWKVHWKDYPEDYEIYQGILYKLWTNEDLSLFKEIAALFDDAVTMSDLQTARTAMETLREIELDWAFSQKNDGIRLLLENLKNVPAAGYHCGNEEVIRTLLKKKYYELFRESLSQVTDETKVCVRKTLESIGDKRLQKQKEELMQLLNSP
;
A
#
# COMPACT_ATOMS: atom_id res chain seq x y z
N MET A 1 2.72 -16.49 10.67
CA MET A 1 1.79 -17.28 9.84
C MET A 1 1.15 -16.31 8.86
N THR A 2 0.95 -16.72 7.61
CA THR A 2 0.24 -15.89 6.61
C THR A 2 -1.26 -16.00 6.91
N ASN A 3 -1.89 -14.92 7.38
CA ASN A 3 -3.31 -14.93 7.76
C ASN A 3 -4.26 -14.60 6.59
N THR A 4 -3.68 -14.31 5.42
CA THR A 4 -4.37 -13.92 4.21
C THR A 4 -3.58 -14.38 3.00
N ILE A 5 -4.23 -14.87 1.95
CA ILE A 5 -3.62 -15.01 0.63
C ILE A 5 -4.32 -14.10 -0.36
N TYR A 6 -3.53 -13.55 -1.28
CA TYR A 6 -3.97 -12.60 -2.28
C TYR A 6 -3.41 -12.98 -3.64
N PHE A 7 -4.29 -13.17 -4.63
CA PHE A 7 -3.88 -13.56 -5.96
C PHE A 7 -4.84 -13.10 -7.07
N PHE A 8 -4.27 -12.94 -8.26
CA PHE A 8 -4.94 -12.76 -9.53
C PHE A 8 -4.93 -14.08 -10.31
N ALA A 9 -6.00 -14.40 -11.02
CA ALA A 9 -6.12 -15.68 -11.72
C ALA A 9 -7.06 -15.51 -12.90
N SER A 10 -6.90 -16.26 -13.99
CA SER A 10 -7.98 -16.46 -14.96
C SER A 10 -9.07 -17.38 -14.40
N LYS A 11 -10.21 -17.54 -15.10
CA LYS A 11 -11.25 -18.52 -14.74
C LYS A 11 -10.67 -19.95 -14.68
N GLN A 12 -9.81 -20.28 -15.61
CA GLN A 12 -9.17 -21.59 -15.67
C GLN A 12 -8.17 -21.78 -14.53
N ASP A 13 -7.38 -20.76 -14.20
CA ASP A 13 -6.50 -20.79 -13.01
C ASP A 13 -7.31 -21.00 -11.72
N LEU A 14 -8.45 -20.33 -11.56
CA LEU A 14 -9.34 -20.55 -10.42
C LEU A 14 -9.84 -21.99 -10.34
N CYS A 15 -10.29 -22.54 -11.47
CA CYS A 15 -10.73 -23.92 -11.54
C CYS A 15 -9.58 -24.88 -11.17
N ASN A 16 -8.36 -24.61 -11.64
CA ASN A 16 -7.17 -25.40 -11.32
C ASN A 16 -6.82 -25.35 -9.83
N ILE A 17 -7.05 -24.21 -9.17
CA ILE A 17 -6.79 -24.02 -7.74
C ILE A 17 -7.87 -24.70 -6.89
N PHE A 18 -9.15 -24.52 -7.22
CA PHE A 18 -10.26 -24.92 -6.36
C PHE A 18 -10.81 -26.32 -6.63
N LYS A 19 -10.75 -26.87 -7.85
CA LYS A 19 -11.19 -28.27 -8.10
C LYS A 19 -10.48 -29.29 -7.20
N PRO A 20 -9.15 -29.23 -6.99
CA PRO A 20 -8.48 -30.12 -6.03
C PRO A 20 -8.92 -29.91 -4.58
N VAL A 21 -9.33 -28.69 -4.23
CA VAL A 21 -9.84 -28.35 -2.88
C VAL A 21 -11.25 -28.91 -2.69
N GLU A 22 -12.12 -28.73 -3.67
CA GLU A 22 -13.51 -29.24 -3.70
C GLU A 22 -13.57 -30.78 -3.68
N ASN A 23 -12.59 -31.44 -4.29
CA ASN A 23 -12.46 -32.91 -4.26
C ASN A 23 -12.03 -33.45 -2.89
N GLU A 24 -11.37 -32.64 -2.08
CA GLU A 24 -10.84 -33.04 -0.76
C GLU A 24 -11.76 -32.57 0.39
N PHE A 25 -12.42 -31.42 0.22
CA PHE A 25 -13.26 -30.80 1.23
C PHE A 25 -14.70 -30.67 0.75
N GLU A 26 -15.66 -31.10 1.57
CA GLU A 26 -17.08 -30.86 1.32
C GLU A 26 -17.44 -29.39 1.61
N ILE A 27 -17.10 -28.50 0.68
CA ILE A 27 -17.38 -27.07 0.76
C ILE A 27 -18.54 -26.64 -0.14
N LYS A 28 -19.11 -25.49 0.18
CA LYS A 28 -19.98 -24.70 -0.68
C LYS A 28 -19.57 -23.23 -0.61
N TYR A 29 -19.98 -22.50 -1.62
CA TYR A 29 -19.78 -21.06 -1.76
C TYR A 29 -21.12 -20.36 -1.56
N CYS A 30 -21.19 -19.42 -0.63
CA CYS A 30 -22.43 -18.70 -0.31
C CYS A 30 -22.23 -17.20 -0.54
N ALA A 31 -22.98 -16.61 -1.47
CA ALA A 31 -22.93 -15.17 -1.73
C ALA A 31 -23.35 -14.39 -0.47
N ASN A 32 -22.55 -13.41 -0.06
CA ASN A 32 -22.79 -12.56 1.10
C ASN A 32 -24.02 -11.68 0.90
N TYR A 33 -24.25 -11.23 -0.32
CA TYR A 33 -25.54 -10.68 -0.72
C TYR A 33 -25.83 -10.96 -2.20
N VAL A 34 -27.09 -10.85 -2.59
CA VAL A 34 -27.52 -10.85 -4.00
C VAL A 34 -28.65 -9.82 -4.16
N TYR A 35 -28.63 -9.07 -5.26
CA TYR A 35 -29.73 -8.17 -5.62
C TYR A 35 -30.75 -8.92 -6.49
N ALA A 36 -32.03 -8.70 -6.23
CA ALA A 36 -33.13 -9.13 -7.09
C ALA A 36 -34.11 -7.97 -7.30
N ASP A 37 -34.89 -8.01 -8.38
CA ASP A 37 -35.94 -7.03 -8.60
C ASP A 37 -37.05 -7.20 -7.55
N ALA A 38 -37.65 -6.09 -7.12
CA ALA A 38 -38.65 -6.11 -6.06
C ALA A 38 -39.92 -6.92 -6.39
N ASP A 39 -40.19 -7.12 -7.69
CA ASP A 39 -41.36 -7.84 -8.20
C ASP A 39 -41.06 -9.33 -8.51
N HIS A 40 -39.86 -9.82 -8.15
CA HIS A 40 -39.48 -11.21 -8.41
C HIS A 40 -39.89 -12.13 -7.26
N ASP A 41 -40.82 -13.06 -7.51
CA ASP A 41 -41.43 -13.93 -6.50
C ASP A 41 -40.47 -15.01 -5.95
N GLU A 42 -39.39 -15.34 -6.65
CA GLU A 42 -38.44 -16.38 -6.24
C GLU A 42 -37.20 -15.80 -5.56
N GLN A 43 -36.86 -16.34 -4.39
CA GLN A 43 -35.62 -16.01 -3.70
C GLN A 43 -34.42 -16.37 -4.61
N PRO A 44 -33.47 -15.45 -4.83
CA PRO A 44 -32.32 -15.72 -5.70
C PRO A 44 -31.47 -16.86 -5.12
N ARG A 45 -30.84 -17.62 -6.01
CA ARG A 45 -29.88 -18.65 -5.62
C ARG A 45 -28.65 -18.00 -4.95
N ILE A 46 -28.41 -18.35 -3.70
CA ILE A 46 -27.29 -17.81 -2.90
C ILE A 46 -26.18 -18.82 -2.59
N ALA A 47 -26.42 -20.12 -2.81
CA ALA A 47 -25.47 -21.19 -2.48
C ALA A 47 -25.09 -22.00 -3.72
N PHE A 48 -23.79 -22.22 -3.86
CA PHE A 48 -23.14 -22.84 -5.02
C PHE A 48 -22.18 -23.92 -4.55
N HIS A 49 -22.04 -24.98 -5.32
CA HIS A 49 -21.28 -26.16 -4.91
C HIS A 49 -19.89 -26.23 -5.54
N THR A 50 -19.66 -25.43 -6.58
CA THR A 50 -18.40 -25.39 -7.32
C THR A 50 -17.99 -23.95 -7.61
N ILE A 51 -16.69 -23.75 -7.77
CA ILE A 51 -16.08 -22.49 -8.18
C ILE A 51 -16.56 -22.08 -9.57
N GLU A 52 -16.85 -23.05 -10.45
CA GLU A 52 -17.34 -22.81 -11.82
C GLU A 52 -18.68 -22.07 -11.83
N GLU A 53 -19.55 -22.36 -10.86
CA GLU A 53 -20.86 -21.71 -10.74
C GLU A 53 -20.77 -20.24 -10.31
N ILE A 54 -19.68 -19.84 -9.65
CA ILE A 54 -19.51 -18.48 -9.14
C ILE A 54 -18.37 -17.72 -9.84
N ALA A 55 -17.62 -18.39 -10.72
CA ALA A 55 -16.51 -17.77 -11.42
C ALA A 55 -16.96 -16.54 -12.20
N ASP A 56 -18.17 -16.52 -12.76
CA ASP A 56 -18.62 -15.38 -13.56
C ASP A 56 -19.42 -14.34 -12.77
N SER A 57 -19.51 -14.49 -11.44
CA SER A 57 -20.15 -13.49 -10.59
C SER A 57 -19.20 -12.29 -10.41
N TYR A 58 -19.63 -11.07 -10.70
CA TYR A 58 -18.77 -9.89 -10.61
C TYR A 58 -19.01 -9.14 -9.30
N GLY A 59 -17.93 -8.73 -8.62
CA GLY A 59 -17.95 -7.84 -7.45
C GLY A 59 -18.51 -8.47 -6.18
N GLU A 60 -18.84 -9.76 -6.23
CA GLU A 60 -19.51 -10.48 -5.15
C GLU A 60 -18.52 -11.03 -4.13
N LEU A 61 -18.92 -10.98 -2.87
CA LEU A 61 -18.20 -11.63 -1.78
C LEU A 61 -18.89 -12.94 -1.45
N TYR A 62 -18.15 -14.05 -1.45
CA TYR A 62 -18.62 -15.37 -1.07
C TYR A 62 -18.00 -15.82 0.25
N PHE A 63 -18.77 -16.56 1.03
CA PHE A 63 -18.25 -17.40 2.11
C PHE A 63 -17.93 -18.79 1.56
N ILE A 64 -16.75 -19.31 1.88
CA ILE A 64 -16.40 -20.72 1.71
C ILE A 64 -16.60 -21.41 3.05
N VAL A 65 -17.59 -22.30 3.11
CA VAL A 65 -18.03 -22.99 4.33
C VAL A 65 -18.28 -24.47 4.05
N PRO A 66 -18.32 -25.35 5.08
CA PRO A 66 -18.78 -26.72 4.89
C PRO A 66 -20.17 -26.79 4.24
N LYS A 67 -20.45 -27.81 3.42
CA LYS A 67 -21.78 -28.02 2.82
C LYS A 67 -22.89 -28.11 3.87
N SER A 68 -22.58 -28.72 5.01
CA SER A 68 -23.47 -28.86 6.17
C SER A 68 -23.73 -27.56 6.94
N GLN A 69 -22.97 -26.49 6.69
CA GLN A 69 -23.15 -25.22 7.40
C GLN A 69 -24.51 -24.61 7.07
N ALA A 70 -25.35 -24.43 8.08
CA ALA A 70 -26.59 -23.67 7.94
C ALA A 70 -26.25 -22.19 7.68
N MET A 71 -26.89 -21.62 6.66
CA MET A 71 -26.80 -20.20 6.31
C MET A 71 -28.18 -19.58 6.54
N HIS A 72 -28.20 -18.37 7.08
CA HIS A 72 -29.44 -17.60 7.22
C HIS A 72 -29.49 -16.51 6.16
N THR A 73 -30.67 -16.24 5.61
CA THR A 73 -30.82 -15.19 4.59
C THR A 73 -31.92 -14.25 5.01
N ILE A 74 -31.59 -12.97 5.05
CA ILE A 74 -32.54 -11.90 5.33
C ILE A 74 -32.80 -11.11 4.04
N CYS A 75 -34.06 -10.76 3.84
CA CYS A 75 -34.50 -9.90 2.75
C CYS A 75 -34.55 -8.45 3.24
N GLN A 76 -33.89 -7.53 2.53
CA GLN A 76 -33.89 -6.11 2.83
C GLN A 76 -34.34 -5.29 1.62
N THR A 77 -35.43 -4.56 1.78
CA THR A 77 -35.90 -3.57 0.81
C THR A 77 -34.99 -2.33 0.85
N LEU A 78 -34.55 -1.87 -0.32
CA LEU A 78 -33.76 -0.65 -0.46
C LEU A 78 -34.71 0.53 -0.70
N GLN A 79 -34.50 1.66 -0.01
CA GLN A 79 -35.44 2.78 -0.01
C GLN A 79 -35.55 3.49 -1.37
N ASP A 80 -34.49 3.46 -2.18
CA ASP A 80 -34.36 4.26 -3.41
C ASP A 80 -34.17 3.42 -4.69
N GLU A 81 -34.30 2.09 -4.61
CA GLU A 81 -34.12 1.20 -5.77
C GLU A 81 -35.33 0.27 -5.91
N ALA A 82 -35.73 -0.05 -7.14
CA ALA A 82 -36.69 -1.12 -7.44
C ALA A 82 -36.08 -2.52 -7.23
N LYS A 83 -35.23 -2.65 -6.21
CA LYS A 83 -34.41 -3.81 -5.91
C LYS A 83 -34.52 -4.17 -4.43
N VAL A 84 -34.42 -5.46 -4.20
CA VAL A 84 -34.34 -6.08 -2.90
C VAL A 84 -32.96 -6.71 -2.76
N ARG A 85 -32.35 -6.56 -1.59
CA ARG A 85 -31.07 -7.18 -1.26
C ARG A 85 -31.31 -8.37 -0.34
N TYR A 86 -30.90 -9.56 -0.78
CA TYR A 86 -30.87 -10.77 0.04
C TYR A 86 -29.49 -10.90 0.65
N ILE A 87 -29.37 -10.76 1.97
CA ILE A 87 -28.10 -10.83 2.70
C ILE A 87 -27.99 -12.20 3.34
N THR A 88 -26.90 -12.92 3.06
CA THR A 88 -26.63 -14.22 3.67
C THR A 88 -25.69 -14.05 4.85
N GLU A 89 -26.11 -14.51 6.02
CA GLU A 89 -25.30 -14.48 7.23
C GLU A 89 -24.75 -15.86 7.55
N CYS A 90 -23.44 -15.89 7.84
CA CYS A 90 -22.78 -17.03 8.45
C CYS A 90 -22.65 -16.77 9.96
N ASN A 91 -23.13 -17.70 10.79
CA ASN A 91 -23.08 -17.58 12.25
C ASN A 91 -21.66 -17.18 12.71
N GLY A 92 -21.55 -16.17 13.59
CA GLY A 92 -20.27 -15.55 13.97
C GLY A 92 -19.23 -16.50 14.57
N ASN A 93 -19.63 -17.68 15.05
CA ASN A 93 -18.73 -18.71 15.60
C ASN A 93 -18.36 -19.82 14.61
N ALA A 94 -18.97 -19.86 13.42
CA ALA A 94 -18.62 -20.82 12.39
C ALA A 94 -17.39 -20.29 11.65
N GLY A 95 -16.25 -20.95 11.82
CA GLY A 95 -15.06 -20.58 11.07
C GLY A 95 -15.37 -20.57 9.57
N ARG A 96 -14.96 -19.48 8.91
CA ARG A 96 -15.22 -19.25 7.49
C ARG A 96 -14.00 -18.67 6.81
N LEU A 97 -13.93 -18.90 5.50
CA LEU A 97 -13.04 -18.19 4.60
C LEU A 97 -13.91 -17.32 3.69
N THR A 98 -13.44 -16.15 3.26
CA THR A 98 -14.15 -15.37 2.24
C THR A 98 -13.42 -15.45 0.90
N PHE A 99 -14.15 -15.24 -0.18
CA PHE A 99 -13.68 -15.28 -1.55
C PHE A 99 -14.38 -14.16 -2.30
N ARG A 100 -13.63 -13.21 -2.83
CA ARG A 100 -14.19 -12.16 -3.68
C ARG A 100 -13.94 -12.49 -5.14
N THR A 101 -14.92 -12.25 -5.99
CA THR A 101 -14.83 -12.51 -7.42
C THR A 101 -14.51 -11.23 -8.20
N LYS A 102 -14.49 -11.33 -9.54
CA LYS A 102 -14.06 -10.30 -10.48
C LYS A 102 -14.67 -8.93 -10.19
N SER A 103 -13.89 -7.92 -9.79
CA SER A 103 -14.38 -6.55 -9.64
C SER A 103 -14.32 -5.81 -10.98
N SER A 104 -15.32 -4.97 -11.27
CA SER A 104 -15.26 -4.08 -12.41
C SER A 104 -14.17 -3.04 -12.20
N ASN A 105 -13.27 -2.93 -13.17
CA ASN A 105 -12.26 -1.88 -13.19
C ASN A 105 -12.89 -0.61 -13.79
N PRO A 106 -12.92 0.52 -13.07
CA PRO A 106 -13.48 1.78 -13.59
C PRO A 106 -12.74 2.31 -14.83
N ASN A 107 -11.54 1.83 -15.13
CA ASN A 107 -10.71 2.31 -16.23
C ASN A 107 -10.66 1.34 -17.43
N GLY A 108 -11.49 0.29 -17.43
CA GLY A 108 -11.72 -0.55 -18.61
C GLY A 108 -10.67 -1.63 -18.90
N TYR A 109 -9.67 -1.82 -18.03
CA TYR A 109 -8.74 -2.96 -18.14
C TYR A 109 -9.37 -4.23 -17.56
N GLU A 110 -9.12 -5.37 -18.20
CA GLU A 110 -9.62 -6.68 -17.75
C GLU A 110 -8.94 -7.09 -16.44
N CYS A 111 -9.56 -6.78 -15.30
CA CYS A 111 -9.18 -7.42 -14.04
C CYS A 111 -9.72 -8.86 -14.07
N ASP A 112 -8.84 -9.85 -14.19
CA ASP A 112 -9.21 -11.23 -13.88
C ASP A 112 -8.91 -11.54 -12.40
N TYR A 113 -10.01 -11.90 -11.71
CA TYR A 113 -10.19 -12.38 -10.34
C TYR A 113 -9.26 -11.87 -9.25
N GLU A 114 -9.81 -11.06 -8.36
CA GLU A 114 -9.14 -10.70 -7.12
C GLU A 114 -9.58 -11.59 -5.96
N VAL A 115 -8.77 -12.59 -5.63
CA VAL A 115 -9.10 -13.52 -4.55
C VAL A 115 -8.42 -13.12 -3.26
N TYR A 116 -9.22 -12.60 -2.33
CA TYR A 116 -8.82 -12.30 -0.96
C TYR A 116 -9.47 -13.30 -0.01
N ILE A 117 -8.64 -14.06 0.72
CA ILE A 117 -9.12 -15.04 1.71
C ILE A 117 -8.60 -14.66 3.10
N PRO A 118 -9.36 -13.92 3.91
CA PRO A 118 -9.06 -13.67 5.30
C PRO A 118 -9.43 -14.88 6.14
N ARG A 119 -8.60 -15.15 7.15
CA ARG A 119 -8.90 -16.13 8.19
C ARG A 119 -9.61 -15.45 9.35
N GLU A 120 -10.94 -15.52 9.38
CA GLU A 120 -11.77 -15.03 10.49
C GLU A 120 -12.33 -16.21 11.29
N TYR A 121 -12.27 -16.14 12.62
CA TYR A 121 -12.83 -17.16 13.53
C TYR A 121 -12.30 -18.59 13.27
N GLU A 122 -11.00 -18.79 13.48
CA GLU A 122 -10.30 -20.04 13.19
C GLU A 122 -10.94 -21.28 13.84
N THR A 123 -11.18 -22.29 13.00
CA THR A 123 -11.50 -23.67 13.38
C THR A 123 -10.46 -24.62 12.77
N GLU A 124 -10.43 -25.87 13.22
CA GLU A 124 -9.56 -26.90 12.63
C GLU A 124 -9.86 -27.06 11.13
N PHE A 125 -11.15 -27.12 10.77
CA PHE A 125 -11.60 -27.19 9.37
C PHE A 125 -11.09 -26.02 8.53
N THR A 126 -11.32 -24.78 8.97
CA THR A 126 -10.90 -23.60 8.19
C THR A 126 -9.40 -23.43 8.14
N GLY A 127 -8.68 -23.86 9.18
CA GLY A 127 -7.22 -23.94 9.15
C GLY A 127 -6.69 -24.93 8.13
N ALA A 128 -7.28 -26.12 8.04
CA ALA A 128 -6.92 -27.14 7.06
C ALA A 128 -7.25 -26.69 5.63
N LEU A 129 -8.47 -26.18 5.42
CA LEU A 129 -8.94 -25.65 4.15
C LEU A 129 -8.04 -24.51 3.65
N PHE A 130 -7.74 -23.53 4.51
CA PHE A 130 -6.87 -22.41 4.14
C PHE A 130 -5.46 -22.89 3.76
N LYS A 131 -4.87 -23.80 4.55
CA LYS A 131 -3.56 -24.38 4.22
C LYS A 131 -3.58 -25.10 2.89
N ARG A 132 -4.66 -25.82 2.57
CA ARG A 132 -4.84 -26.50 1.29
C ARG A 132 -4.90 -25.51 0.13
N ILE A 133 -5.72 -24.47 0.24
CA ILE A 133 -5.84 -23.42 -0.77
C ILE A 133 -4.49 -22.72 -0.99
N VAL A 134 -3.78 -22.35 0.08
CA VAL A 134 -2.44 -21.74 -0.03
C VAL A 134 -1.46 -22.64 -0.78
N ARG A 135 -1.51 -23.97 -0.56
CA ARG A 135 -0.67 -24.92 -1.31
C ARG A 135 -1.02 -24.91 -2.80
N GLU A 136 -2.30 -24.93 -3.15
CA GLU A 136 -2.72 -24.89 -4.56
C GLU A 136 -2.40 -23.55 -5.23
N VAL A 137 -2.56 -22.41 -4.55
CA VAL A 137 -2.13 -21.11 -5.08
C VAL A 137 -0.62 -21.12 -5.35
N LYS A 138 0.20 -21.57 -4.40
CA LYS A 138 1.66 -21.65 -4.60
C LYS A 138 2.08 -22.63 -5.71
N ARG A 139 1.25 -23.64 -5.99
CA ARG A 139 1.50 -24.63 -7.06
C ARG A 139 1.10 -24.12 -8.43
N ASN A 140 -0.02 -23.39 -8.51
CA ASN A 140 -0.65 -22.98 -9.77
C ASN A 140 -0.42 -21.52 -10.14
N CYS A 141 0.25 -20.74 -9.30
CA CYS A 141 0.54 -19.33 -9.54
C CYS A 141 2.05 -19.03 -9.47
N VAL A 142 2.42 -17.90 -10.06
CA VAL A 142 3.72 -17.24 -9.92
C VAL A 142 3.62 -16.19 -8.83
N ARG A 143 4.62 -16.13 -7.94
CA ARG A 143 4.69 -15.11 -6.89
C ARG A 143 5.34 -13.85 -7.45
N VAL A 144 4.63 -12.73 -7.43
CA VAL A 144 5.15 -11.40 -7.84
C VAL A 144 5.74 -10.68 -6.62
N LYS A 145 6.91 -10.07 -6.79
CA LYS A 145 7.53 -9.27 -5.74
C LYS A 145 6.82 -7.92 -5.59
N ASN A 146 6.47 -7.59 -4.35
CA ASN A 146 5.85 -6.33 -3.93
C ASN A 146 6.08 -6.17 -2.41
N ILE A 147 5.86 -4.98 -1.83
CA ILE A 147 5.87 -4.72 -0.37
C ILE A 147 5.01 -5.77 0.35
N THR A 148 3.82 -6.04 -0.20
CA THR A 148 3.01 -7.21 0.16
C THR A 148 2.86 -8.10 -1.07
N PRO A 149 3.65 -9.18 -1.19
CA PRO A 149 3.67 -10.04 -2.36
C PRO A 149 2.28 -10.58 -2.69
N PHE A 150 2.01 -10.73 -3.98
CA PHE A 150 0.81 -11.37 -4.50
C PHE A 150 1.14 -12.49 -5.47
N TYR A 151 0.15 -13.29 -5.82
CA TYR A 151 0.32 -14.37 -6.79
C TYR A 151 -0.49 -14.08 -8.06
N VAL A 152 -0.02 -14.55 -9.21
CA VAL A 152 -0.71 -14.49 -10.50
C VAL A 152 -0.80 -15.91 -11.04
N GLY A 153 -1.99 -16.36 -11.40
CA GLY A 153 -2.24 -17.67 -12.04
C GLY A 153 -1.31 -17.90 -13.22
N LYS A 154 -0.83 -19.14 -13.38
CA LYS A 154 0.18 -19.47 -14.40
C LYS A 154 -0.29 -19.19 -15.81
N GLU A 155 -1.59 -19.35 -16.09
CA GLU A 155 -2.14 -19.02 -17.40
C GLU A 155 -2.19 -17.51 -17.59
N LEU A 156 -2.77 -16.78 -16.63
CA LEU A 156 -2.78 -15.31 -16.63
C LEU A 156 -1.36 -14.72 -16.75
N TYR A 157 -0.38 -15.35 -16.11
CA TYR A 157 1.00 -14.90 -16.10
C TYR A 157 1.70 -15.00 -17.48
N GLN A 158 1.21 -15.85 -18.39
CA GLN A 158 1.80 -15.97 -19.74
C GLN A 158 1.68 -14.68 -20.55
N ASN A 159 0.62 -13.90 -20.30
CA ASN A 159 0.36 -12.62 -20.96
C ASN A 159 0.34 -11.47 -19.95
N VAL A 160 1.09 -11.58 -18.85
CA VAL A 160 1.05 -10.64 -17.72
C VAL A 160 1.30 -9.18 -18.12
N GLY A 161 2.05 -8.95 -19.20
CA GLY A 161 2.35 -7.62 -19.74
C GLY A 161 1.14 -6.88 -20.29
N ASP A 162 0.05 -7.59 -20.60
CA ASP A 162 -1.19 -7.01 -21.11
C ASP A 162 -2.14 -6.58 -19.98
N TYR A 163 -1.77 -6.83 -18.72
CA TYR A 163 -2.62 -6.60 -17.56
C TYR A 163 -2.18 -5.43 -16.70
N VAL A 164 -3.16 -4.66 -16.27
CA VAL A 164 -3.04 -3.68 -15.19
C VAL A 164 -3.80 -4.21 -13.97
N PHE A 165 -3.06 -4.52 -12.92
CA PHE A 165 -3.54 -5.09 -11.67
C PHE A 165 -3.98 -4.00 -10.69
N TYR A 166 -5.12 -4.21 -10.04
CA TYR A 166 -5.65 -3.35 -8.98
C TYR A 166 -5.81 -4.18 -7.73
N LYS A 167 -5.13 -3.80 -6.66
CA LYS A 167 -5.24 -4.49 -5.37
C LYS A 167 -6.16 -3.75 -4.41
N GLN A 168 -7.08 -4.48 -3.79
CA GLN A 168 -7.94 -4.01 -2.73
C GLN A 168 -7.08 -3.61 -1.54
N GLY A 169 -7.13 -2.32 -1.23
CA GLY A 169 -6.33 -1.68 -0.20
C GLY A 169 -5.06 -0.99 -0.72
N SER A 170 -4.64 -1.20 -1.97
CA SER A 170 -3.70 -0.31 -2.64
C SER A 170 -4.46 0.66 -3.52
N GLY A 171 -4.35 1.96 -3.25
CA GLY A 171 -5.08 2.99 -3.98
C GLY A 171 -4.70 3.17 -5.46
N PHE A 172 -3.77 2.36 -6.00
CA PHE A 172 -3.16 2.61 -7.31
C PHE A 172 -3.03 1.33 -8.15
N ALA A 173 -3.20 1.52 -9.45
CA ALA A 173 -2.99 0.52 -10.49
C ALA A 173 -1.51 0.10 -10.57
N GLN A 174 -1.23 -1.17 -10.89
CA GLN A 174 0.11 -1.74 -10.96
C GLN A 174 0.27 -2.64 -12.18
N ILE A 175 1.46 -2.68 -12.77
CA ILE A 175 1.88 -3.66 -13.77
C ILE A 175 2.98 -4.56 -13.19
N VAL A 176 3.19 -5.72 -13.81
CA VAL A 176 4.30 -6.63 -13.48
C VAL A 176 5.41 -6.44 -14.52
N THR A 177 6.63 -6.18 -14.06
CA THR A 177 7.81 -6.03 -14.90
C THR A 177 8.41 -7.39 -15.28
N ASP A 178 9.32 -7.41 -16.26
CA ASP A 178 10.07 -8.60 -16.64
C ASP A 178 10.90 -9.20 -15.49
N ALA A 179 11.27 -8.37 -14.51
CA ALA A 179 11.95 -8.81 -13.28
C ALA A 179 11.00 -9.46 -12.25
N ASN A 180 9.72 -9.65 -12.61
CA ASN A 180 8.66 -10.16 -11.76
C ASN A 180 8.44 -9.30 -10.50
N GLU A 181 8.49 -7.98 -10.71
CA GLU A 181 8.31 -6.94 -9.69
C GLU A 181 7.13 -6.04 -10.06
N THR A 182 6.49 -5.46 -9.06
CA THR A 182 5.39 -4.52 -9.30
C THR A 182 5.89 -3.10 -9.56
N LYS A 183 5.37 -2.47 -10.61
CA LYS A 183 5.55 -1.03 -10.89
C LYS A 183 4.18 -0.37 -10.91
N ARG A 184 4.06 0.86 -10.39
CA ARG A 184 2.81 1.64 -10.49
C ARG A 184 2.49 1.95 -11.96
N TRP A 185 1.21 1.82 -12.30
CA TRP A 185 0.66 2.22 -13.59
C TRP A 185 0.01 3.59 -13.47
N TRP A 186 0.16 4.40 -14.53
CA TRP A 186 -0.46 5.72 -14.66
C TRP A 186 -1.36 5.69 -15.89
N ASP A 187 -2.59 6.14 -15.77
CA ASP A 187 -3.53 6.10 -16.89
C ASP A 187 -3.21 7.16 -17.95
N ASN A 188 -2.77 8.34 -17.53
CA ASN A 188 -2.35 9.41 -18.44
C ASN A 188 -0.98 9.07 -19.09
N PRO A 189 -0.89 9.02 -20.44
CA PRO A 189 0.34 8.69 -21.16
C PRO A 189 1.49 9.68 -20.92
N ASN A 190 1.18 10.97 -20.72
CA ASN A 190 2.20 11.99 -20.44
C ASN A 190 2.88 11.71 -19.09
N ILE A 191 2.08 11.33 -18.10
CA ILE A 191 2.56 10.98 -16.76
C ILE A 191 3.38 9.70 -16.83
N ARG A 192 2.93 8.68 -17.58
CA ARG A 192 3.73 7.47 -17.81
C ARG A 192 5.10 7.82 -18.38
N GLN A 193 5.14 8.60 -19.46
CA GLN A 193 6.38 9.03 -20.09
C GLN A 193 7.29 9.78 -19.12
N MET A 194 6.72 10.68 -18.32
CA MET A 194 7.47 11.42 -17.32
C MET A 194 8.03 10.50 -16.23
N MET A 195 7.25 9.51 -15.77
CA MET A 195 7.68 8.57 -14.72
C MET A 195 8.75 7.57 -15.17
N GLU A 196 9.03 7.46 -16.48
CA GLU A 196 10.19 6.72 -16.99
C GLU A 196 11.53 7.48 -16.77
N GLN A 197 11.51 8.81 -16.61
CA GLN A 197 12.73 9.61 -16.42
C GLN A 197 13.40 9.33 -15.07
N PRO A 198 14.74 9.31 -14.97
CA PRO A 198 15.43 9.12 -13.70
C PRO A 198 15.11 10.25 -12.70
N ILE A 199 15.17 9.96 -11.39
CA ILE A 199 14.79 10.91 -10.33
C ILE A 199 15.47 12.29 -10.50
N PRO A 200 16.79 12.40 -10.79
CA PRO A 200 17.43 13.71 -11.01
C PRO A 200 16.75 14.60 -12.05
N GLU A 201 16.21 14.03 -13.13
CA GLU A 201 15.50 14.78 -14.18
C GLU A 201 14.12 15.27 -13.72
N LEU A 202 13.56 14.64 -12.68
CA LEU A 202 12.26 14.97 -12.10
C LEU A 202 12.36 16.02 -10.97
N LEU A 203 13.53 16.21 -10.34
CA LEU A 203 13.70 17.16 -9.25
C LEU A 203 13.39 18.62 -9.62
N PRO A 204 13.74 19.14 -10.82
CA PRO A 204 13.36 20.49 -11.23
C PRO A 204 11.84 20.71 -11.22
N PHE A 205 11.05 19.67 -11.52
CA PHE A 205 9.59 19.75 -11.45
C PHE A 205 9.12 19.99 -10.01
N LEU A 206 9.69 19.27 -9.03
CA LEU A 206 9.38 19.48 -7.61
C LEU A 206 9.75 20.90 -7.16
N GLN A 207 10.89 21.42 -7.60
CA GLN A 207 11.29 22.80 -7.29
C GLN A 207 10.27 23.83 -7.81
N GLU A 208 9.72 23.63 -9.01
CA GLU A 208 8.69 24.50 -9.56
C GLU A 208 7.35 24.38 -8.83
N VAL A 209 7.00 23.17 -8.38
CA VAL A 209 5.82 22.92 -7.53
C VAL A 209 5.97 23.65 -6.20
N PHE A 210 7.10 23.49 -5.50
CA PHE A 210 7.38 24.12 -4.21
C PHE A 210 7.45 25.65 -4.30
N ALA A 211 7.96 26.19 -5.41
CA ALA A 211 7.92 27.61 -5.72
C ALA A 211 6.53 28.14 -6.14
N GLN A 212 5.47 27.32 -6.03
CA GLN A 212 4.09 27.62 -6.43
C GLN A 212 3.95 28.10 -7.89
N LYS A 213 4.80 27.60 -8.81
CA LYS A 213 4.74 27.95 -10.24
C LYS A 213 3.76 27.07 -11.03
N ARG A 214 3.62 25.79 -10.64
CA ARG A 214 2.74 24.81 -11.31
C ARG A 214 1.39 24.62 -10.62
N LEU A 215 1.40 24.34 -9.32
CA LEU A 215 0.21 24.02 -8.53
C LEU A 215 -0.25 25.18 -7.65
N LYS A 216 -0.29 26.39 -8.22
CA LYS A 216 -0.65 27.60 -7.48
C LYS A 216 -2.11 27.53 -7.02
N ASN A 217 -2.33 27.71 -5.72
CA ASN A 217 -3.66 27.67 -5.08
C ASN A 217 -4.45 26.37 -5.27
N PHE A 218 -3.82 25.30 -5.75
CA PHE A 218 -4.48 24.01 -5.87
C PHE A 218 -4.66 23.39 -4.48
N ASP A 219 -5.89 22.98 -4.17
CA ASP A 219 -6.24 22.34 -2.91
C ASP A 219 -6.92 20.99 -3.21
N PRO A 220 -6.22 19.85 -3.02
CA PRO A 220 -6.74 18.53 -3.37
C PRO A 220 -7.98 18.14 -2.56
N TRP A 221 -8.28 18.84 -1.45
CA TRP A 221 -9.46 18.61 -0.61
C TRP A 221 -10.73 19.26 -1.15
N LYS A 222 -10.60 20.20 -2.09
CA LYS A 222 -11.74 20.93 -2.67
C LYS A 222 -12.15 20.43 -4.06
N VAL A 223 -11.42 19.46 -4.59
CA VAL A 223 -11.59 18.96 -5.95
C VAL A 223 -11.79 17.45 -5.89
N HIS A 224 -12.72 16.92 -6.69
CA HIS A 224 -12.91 15.48 -6.80
C HIS A 224 -11.70 14.86 -7.51
N TRP A 225 -11.25 13.68 -7.07
CA TRP A 225 -9.99 13.07 -7.53
C TRP A 225 -9.91 12.83 -9.06
N LYS A 226 -11.06 12.73 -9.72
CA LYS A 226 -11.15 12.61 -11.20
C LYS A 226 -10.79 13.90 -11.94
N ASP A 227 -10.85 15.04 -11.25
CA ASP A 227 -10.62 16.37 -11.81
C ASP A 227 -9.27 16.94 -11.37
N TYR A 228 -8.37 16.07 -10.90
CA TYR A 228 -7.01 16.47 -10.54
C TYR A 228 -6.23 16.91 -11.80
N PRO A 229 -5.48 18.02 -11.74
CA PRO A 229 -4.69 18.48 -12.87
C PRO A 229 -3.50 17.55 -13.11
N GLU A 230 -3.04 17.47 -14.36
CA GLU A 230 -1.89 16.64 -14.75
C GLU A 230 -0.64 16.93 -13.91
N ASP A 231 -0.35 18.20 -13.65
CA ASP A 231 0.80 18.60 -12.80
C ASP A 231 0.71 18.01 -11.38
N TYR A 232 -0.50 17.81 -10.84
CA TYR A 232 -0.68 17.22 -9.50
C TYR A 232 -0.47 15.72 -9.52
N GLU A 233 -0.95 15.03 -10.56
CA GLU A 233 -0.67 13.62 -10.74
C GLU A 233 0.83 13.35 -10.99
N ILE A 234 1.52 14.22 -11.75
CA ILE A 234 2.98 14.18 -11.90
C ILE A 234 3.67 14.36 -10.55
N TYR A 235 3.28 15.38 -9.77
CA TYR A 235 3.80 15.59 -8.42
C TYR A 235 3.65 14.33 -7.54
N GLN A 236 2.47 13.71 -7.53
CA GLN A 236 2.24 12.46 -6.82
C GLN A 236 3.13 11.32 -7.34
N GLY A 237 3.37 11.27 -8.64
CA GLY A 237 4.23 10.27 -9.25
C GLY A 237 5.67 10.39 -8.85
N ILE A 238 6.19 11.61 -8.80
CA ILE A 238 7.55 11.86 -8.33
C ILE A 238 7.67 11.46 -6.85
N LEU A 239 6.72 11.86 -5.99
CA LEU A 239 6.73 11.46 -4.58
C LEU A 239 6.66 9.94 -4.40
N TYR A 240 5.85 9.23 -5.19
CA TYR A 240 5.80 7.77 -5.16
C TYR A 240 7.14 7.14 -5.59
N LYS A 241 7.75 7.68 -6.66
CA LYS A 241 9.05 7.21 -7.15
C LYS A 241 10.14 7.45 -6.12
N LEU A 242 10.07 8.57 -5.40
CA LEU A 242 10.89 8.78 -4.23
C LEU A 242 10.55 7.70 -3.17
N TRP A 243 9.33 7.57 -2.69
CA TRP A 243 8.99 6.58 -1.64
C TRP A 243 9.47 5.14 -1.89
N THR A 244 9.58 4.74 -3.16
CA THR A 244 10.00 3.38 -3.59
C THR A 244 11.45 3.26 -4.05
N ASN A 245 12.23 4.33 -4.02
CA ASN A 245 13.64 4.32 -4.40
C ASN A 245 14.56 3.91 -3.24
N GLU A 246 15.64 3.22 -3.55
CA GLU A 246 16.65 2.76 -2.58
C GLU A 246 18.05 3.35 -2.87
N ASP A 247 18.18 4.22 -3.88
CA ASP A 247 19.44 4.84 -4.25
C ASP A 247 19.84 5.96 -3.28
N LEU A 248 20.80 5.63 -2.41
CA LEU A 248 21.39 6.55 -1.41
C LEU A 248 22.17 7.71 -2.03
N SER A 249 22.56 7.65 -3.30
CA SER A 249 23.33 8.72 -3.94
C SER A 249 22.54 10.03 -4.08
N LEU A 250 21.20 9.95 -4.01
CA LEU A 250 20.27 11.08 -4.22
C LEU A 250 19.95 11.89 -2.96
N PHE A 251 20.49 11.50 -1.79
CA PHE A 251 20.20 12.16 -0.51
C PHE A 251 20.53 13.66 -0.54
N LYS A 252 21.64 14.03 -1.19
CA LYS A 252 22.07 15.43 -1.25
C LYS A 252 21.08 16.27 -2.06
N GLU A 253 20.66 15.74 -3.20
CA GLU A 253 19.77 16.41 -4.15
C GLU A 253 18.37 16.58 -3.56
N ILE A 254 17.89 15.62 -2.77
CA ILE A 254 16.59 15.70 -2.09
C ILE A 254 16.67 16.61 -0.87
N ALA A 255 17.76 16.55 -0.10
CA ALA A 255 17.99 17.47 1.01
C ALA A 255 18.00 18.94 0.54
N ALA A 256 18.46 19.19 -0.69
CA ALA A 256 18.44 20.52 -1.29
C ALA A 256 17.04 21.02 -1.70
N LEU A 257 16.00 20.18 -1.63
CA LEU A 257 14.61 20.57 -1.88
C LEU A 257 13.91 21.15 -0.65
N PHE A 258 14.45 20.98 0.56
CA PHE A 258 13.81 21.47 1.78
C PHE A 258 13.79 22.99 1.83
N ASP A 259 12.58 23.54 1.96
CA ASP A 259 12.34 24.96 2.12
C ASP A 259 11.12 25.17 3.04
N ASP A 260 11.37 25.75 4.22
CA ASP A 260 10.33 26.03 5.22
C ASP A 260 9.30 27.08 4.76
N ALA A 261 9.56 27.82 3.68
CA ALA A 261 8.58 28.70 3.07
C ALA A 261 7.48 27.94 2.31
N VAL A 262 7.65 26.64 2.07
CA VAL A 262 6.71 25.83 1.30
C VAL A 262 5.52 25.43 2.17
N THR A 263 4.37 26.01 1.83
CA THR A 263 3.10 25.80 2.54
C THR A 263 2.14 24.84 1.83
N MET A 264 2.60 24.21 0.75
CA MET A 264 1.80 23.25 -0.02
C MET A 264 1.45 22.04 0.85
N SER A 265 0.16 21.69 0.89
CA SER A 265 -0.29 20.46 1.53
C SER A 265 0.05 19.25 0.67
N ASP A 266 0.34 18.14 1.35
CA ASP A 266 0.59 16.87 0.72
C ASP A 266 -0.58 15.90 0.91
N LEU A 267 -0.94 15.25 -0.21
CA LEU A 267 -1.91 14.17 -0.30
C LEU A 267 -3.28 14.52 0.34
N GLN A 268 -4.19 13.56 0.37
CA GLN A 268 -5.38 13.60 1.22
C GLN A 268 -4.98 13.37 2.70
N THR A 269 -3.89 13.99 3.15
CA THR A 269 -3.44 13.98 4.54
C THR A 269 -3.26 15.39 5.06
N ALA A 270 -3.30 15.59 6.37
CA ALA A 270 -3.11 16.91 6.97
C ALA A 270 -1.62 17.36 6.98
N ARG A 271 -0.78 16.77 6.13
CA ARG A 271 0.67 17.00 6.07
C ARG A 271 1.01 18.05 5.03
N THR A 272 2.18 18.65 5.17
CA THR A 272 2.82 19.50 4.16
C THR A 272 3.73 18.69 3.25
N ALA A 273 4.03 19.20 2.06
CA ALA A 273 4.99 18.60 1.12
C ALA A 273 6.36 18.33 1.76
N MET A 274 6.79 19.22 2.65
CA MET A 274 8.06 19.10 3.37
C MET A 274 8.05 18.01 4.45
N GLU A 275 6.92 17.79 5.13
CA GLU A 275 6.78 16.67 6.06
C GLU A 275 6.86 15.33 5.34
N THR A 276 6.27 15.25 4.15
CA THR A 276 6.31 14.07 3.30
C THR A 276 7.72 13.79 2.80
N LEU A 277 8.44 14.79 2.28
CA LEU A 277 9.84 14.61 1.88
C LEU A 277 10.73 14.17 3.04
N ARG A 278 10.55 14.76 4.24
CA ARG A 278 11.26 14.36 5.46
C ARG A 278 10.99 12.90 5.81
N GLU A 279 9.73 12.46 5.72
CA GLU A 279 9.38 11.06 6.00
C GLU A 279 10.00 10.10 4.99
N ILE A 280 10.03 10.45 3.70
CA ILE A 280 10.71 9.68 2.65
C ILE A 280 12.19 9.49 3.02
N GLU A 281 12.91 10.58 3.29
CA GLU A 281 14.33 10.50 3.62
C GLU A 281 14.59 9.68 4.88
N LEU A 282 13.75 9.81 5.91
CA LEU A 282 13.86 9.04 7.15
C LEU A 282 13.61 7.55 6.92
N ASP A 283 12.57 7.19 6.18
CA ASP A 283 12.23 5.79 5.89
C ASP A 283 13.33 5.14 5.02
N TRP A 284 13.83 5.86 4.02
CA TRP A 284 14.98 5.42 3.22
C TRP A 284 16.23 5.21 4.09
N ALA A 285 16.62 6.22 4.86
CA ALA A 285 17.82 6.17 5.70
C ALA A 285 17.74 4.99 6.68
N PHE A 286 16.56 4.79 7.27
CA PHE A 286 16.33 3.69 8.20
C PHE A 286 16.36 2.32 7.52
N SER A 287 15.83 2.18 6.30
CA SER A 287 15.87 0.92 5.53
C SER A 287 17.31 0.46 5.24
N GLN A 288 18.22 1.42 5.08
CA GLN A 288 19.64 1.21 4.79
C GLN A 288 20.54 1.20 6.05
N LYS A 289 19.93 1.16 7.25
CA LYS A 289 20.64 1.02 8.54
C LYS A 289 21.70 2.13 8.75
N ASN A 290 22.90 1.75 9.19
CA ASN A 290 23.95 2.70 9.59
C ASN A 290 24.42 3.58 8.42
N ASP A 291 24.55 3.02 7.22
CA ASP A 291 24.98 3.79 6.04
C ASP A 291 23.96 4.86 5.65
N GLY A 292 22.67 4.50 5.68
CA GLY A 292 21.58 5.43 5.39
C GLY A 292 21.49 6.55 6.43
N ILE A 293 21.54 6.22 7.72
CA ILE A 293 21.51 7.23 8.79
C ILE A 293 22.76 8.12 8.75
N ARG A 294 23.95 7.56 8.49
CA ARG A 294 25.18 8.34 8.33
C ARG A 294 25.02 9.38 7.20
N LEU A 295 24.53 8.97 6.04
CA LEU A 295 24.31 9.87 4.90
C LEU A 295 23.23 10.92 5.17
N LEU A 296 22.14 10.55 5.84
CA LEU A 296 21.12 11.50 6.31
C LEU A 296 21.76 12.60 7.17
N LEU A 297 22.57 12.20 8.17
CA LEU A 297 23.23 13.13 9.08
C LEU A 297 24.24 14.03 8.36
N GLU A 298 25.02 13.49 7.43
CA GLU A 298 26.00 14.26 6.64
C GLU A 298 25.34 15.31 5.73
N ASN A 299 24.09 15.11 5.35
CA ASN A 299 23.33 16.02 4.51
C ASN A 299 22.45 17.02 5.28
N LEU A 300 22.38 16.96 6.61
CA LEU A 300 21.65 17.96 7.43
C LEU A 300 22.09 19.41 7.17
N LYS A 301 23.36 19.62 6.78
CA LYS A 301 23.85 20.96 6.42
C LYS A 301 23.17 21.58 5.19
N ASN A 302 22.52 20.76 4.37
CA ASN A 302 21.77 21.19 3.19
C ASN A 302 20.29 21.47 3.51
N VAL A 303 19.82 21.10 4.71
CA VAL A 303 18.44 21.29 5.17
C VAL A 303 18.37 22.56 6.05
N PRO A 304 17.27 23.32 6.02
CA PRO A 304 17.05 24.46 6.91
C PRO A 304 17.27 24.12 8.39
N ALA A 305 17.95 25.02 9.10
CA ALA A 305 18.33 24.80 10.51
C ALA A 305 17.12 24.79 11.46
N ALA A 306 16.10 25.60 11.16
CA ALA A 306 14.90 25.78 11.99
C ALA A 306 13.66 25.76 11.11
N GLY A 307 12.74 24.84 11.40
CA GLY A 307 11.49 24.66 10.67
C GLY A 307 10.47 23.92 11.53
N TYR A 308 9.22 24.40 11.55
CA TYR A 308 8.15 23.80 12.38
C TYR A 308 7.79 22.37 11.95
N HIS A 309 8.13 22.01 10.70
CA HIS A 309 7.69 20.78 10.06
C HIS A 309 8.84 19.92 9.48
N CYS A 310 9.96 20.48 9.04
CA CYS A 310 10.96 19.72 8.26
C CYS A 310 12.44 20.02 8.50
N GLY A 311 12.77 20.99 9.36
CA GLY A 311 14.17 21.38 9.59
C GLY A 311 14.99 20.32 10.35
N ASN A 312 16.30 20.57 10.43
CA ASN A 312 17.27 19.71 11.13
C ASN A 312 16.84 19.29 12.54
N GLU A 313 16.21 20.22 13.28
CA GLU A 313 15.69 19.91 14.62
C GLU A 313 14.66 18.77 14.61
N GLU A 314 13.74 18.76 13.65
CA GLU A 314 12.67 17.76 13.61
C GLU A 314 13.18 16.40 13.12
N VAL A 315 14.16 16.38 12.22
CA VAL A 315 14.88 15.16 11.83
C VAL A 315 15.55 14.53 13.06
N ILE A 316 16.37 15.31 13.79
CA ILE A 316 17.04 14.84 15.00
C ILE A 316 16.04 14.43 16.08
N ARG A 317 14.97 15.22 16.29
CA ARG A 317 13.90 14.90 17.24
C ARG A 317 13.23 13.57 16.91
N THR A 318 13.02 13.28 15.63
CA THR A 318 12.47 11.99 15.20
C THR A 318 13.45 10.85 15.43
N LEU A 319 14.74 11.03 15.15
CA LEU A 319 15.78 10.02 15.42
C LEU A 319 15.96 9.71 16.92
N LEU A 320 15.64 10.64 17.82
CA LEU A 320 15.63 10.41 19.28
C LEU A 320 14.50 9.47 19.76
N LYS A 321 13.48 9.21 18.94
CA LYS A 321 12.38 8.31 19.31
C LYS A 321 12.88 6.86 19.38
N LYS A 322 12.29 6.07 20.29
CA LYS A 322 12.69 4.68 20.58
C LYS A 322 12.88 3.79 19.34
N LYS A 323 12.07 4.00 18.29
CA LYS A 323 12.16 3.25 17.02
C LYS A 323 13.54 3.42 16.32
N TYR A 324 14.14 4.60 16.42
CA TYR A 324 15.32 5.00 15.63
C TYR A 324 16.59 5.16 16.47
N TYR A 325 16.44 5.31 17.78
CA TYR A 325 17.49 5.78 18.68
C TYR A 325 18.80 4.97 18.64
N GLU A 326 18.74 3.64 18.72
CA GLU A 326 19.98 2.83 18.73
C GLU A 326 20.76 2.98 17.43
N LEU A 327 20.07 2.93 16.30
CA LEU A 327 20.68 3.08 14.99
C LEU A 327 21.30 4.48 14.82
N PHE A 328 20.60 5.50 15.31
CA PHE A 328 21.10 6.87 15.34
C PHE A 328 22.38 6.98 16.19
N ARG A 329 22.37 6.44 17.41
CA ARG A 329 23.51 6.44 18.32
C ARG A 329 24.74 5.75 17.72
N GLU A 330 24.56 4.60 17.11
CA GLU A 330 25.65 3.84 16.47
C GLU A 330 26.25 4.61 15.28
N SER A 331 25.40 5.22 14.46
CA SER A 331 25.81 5.94 13.24
C SER A 331 26.63 7.20 13.52
N LEU A 332 26.45 7.84 14.69
CA LEU A 332 27.22 9.04 15.08
C LEU A 332 28.72 8.81 15.20
N SER A 333 29.16 7.56 15.38
CA SER A 333 30.59 7.23 15.40
C SER A 333 31.25 7.33 14.02
N GLN A 334 30.45 7.28 12.94
CA GLN A 334 30.93 7.17 11.57
C GLN A 334 30.75 8.46 10.75
N VAL A 335 30.12 9.49 11.32
CA VAL A 335 29.94 10.79 10.66
C VAL A 335 31.13 11.70 10.90
N THR A 336 31.28 12.70 10.05
CA THR A 336 32.33 13.73 10.17
C THR A 336 32.20 14.55 11.47
N ASP A 337 33.30 15.13 11.93
CA ASP A 337 33.27 15.98 13.13
C ASP A 337 32.43 17.26 12.92
N GLU A 338 32.37 17.78 11.70
CA GLU A 338 31.46 18.86 11.32
C GLU A 338 29.99 18.45 11.57
N THR A 339 29.62 17.25 11.13
CA THR A 339 28.28 16.67 11.38
C THR A 339 28.02 16.49 12.87
N LYS A 340 28.99 15.98 13.65
CA LYS A 340 28.84 15.86 15.12
C LYS A 340 28.60 17.20 15.78
N VAL A 341 29.29 18.26 15.35
CA VAL A 341 29.07 19.63 15.84
C VAL A 341 27.67 20.13 15.48
N CYS A 342 27.21 19.88 14.26
CA CYS A 342 25.85 20.21 13.84
C CYS A 342 24.81 19.52 14.73
N VAL A 343 24.90 18.20 14.88
CA VAL A 343 24.01 17.41 15.74
C VAL A 343 24.02 17.91 17.19
N ARG A 344 25.21 18.21 17.74
CA ARG A 344 25.33 18.74 19.11
C ARG A 344 24.54 20.05 19.29
N LYS A 345 24.73 21.00 18.37
CA LYS A 345 24.01 22.29 18.40
C LYS A 345 22.49 22.10 18.30
N THR A 346 22.04 21.16 17.47
CA THR A 346 20.61 20.84 17.35
C THR A 346 20.06 20.16 18.60
N LEU A 347 20.82 19.25 19.22
CA LEU A 347 20.41 18.64 20.49
C LEU A 347 20.27 19.69 21.60
N GLU A 348 21.14 20.70 21.65
CA GLU A 348 21.05 21.81 22.62
C GLU A 348 19.73 22.59 22.50
N SER A 349 19.21 22.81 21.28
CA SER A 349 17.95 23.54 21.06
C SER A 349 16.69 22.76 21.44
N ILE A 350 16.75 21.41 21.46
CA ILE A 350 15.58 20.57 21.77
C ILE A 350 15.20 20.68 23.25
N GLY A 351 14.05 21.29 23.53
CA GLY A 351 13.48 21.44 24.87
C GLY A 351 12.46 20.37 25.30
N ASP A 352 12.27 19.30 24.51
CA ASP A 352 11.27 18.27 24.81
C ASP A 352 11.69 17.36 25.97
N LYS A 353 11.01 17.51 27.12
CA LYS A 353 11.24 16.73 28.34
C LYS A 353 11.11 15.21 28.14
N ARG A 354 10.31 14.75 27.16
CA ARG A 354 10.12 13.31 26.89
C ARG A 354 11.35 12.66 26.26
N LEU A 355 12.20 13.45 25.61
CA LEU A 355 13.40 13.00 24.92
C LEU A 355 14.69 13.32 25.70
N GLN A 356 14.55 13.91 26.90
CA GLN A 356 15.68 14.43 27.68
C GLN A 356 16.73 13.36 27.99
N LYS A 357 16.31 12.14 28.34
CA LYS A 357 17.22 11.03 28.63
C LYS A 357 18.10 10.69 27.41
N GLN A 358 17.47 10.46 26.25
CA GLN A 358 18.17 10.16 25.00
C GLN A 358 19.08 11.32 24.57
N LYS A 359 18.62 12.55 24.74
CA LYS A 359 19.42 13.75 24.49
C LYS A 359 20.68 13.78 25.36
N GLU A 360 20.55 13.57 26.66
CA GLU A 360 21.69 13.59 27.60
C GLU A 360 22.72 12.49 27.29
N GLU A 361 22.25 11.28 27.01
CA GLU A 361 23.11 10.15 26.61
C GLU A 361 23.92 10.46 25.33
N LEU A 362 23.28 11.03 24.30
CA LEU A 362 23.97 11.41 23.07
C LEU A 362 24.92 12.60 23.26
N MET A 363 24.54 13.59 24.09
CA MET A 363 25.42 14.71 24.41
C MET A 363 26.69 14.24 25.12
N GLN A 364 26.60 13.25 26.01
CA GLN A 364 27.78 12.63 26.62
C GLN A 364 28.66 11.93 25.59
N LEU A 365 28.07 11.18 24.67
CA LEU A 365 28.79 10.49 23.59
C LEU A 365 29.51 11.48 22.66
N LEU A 366 28.85 12.59 22.31
CA LEU A 366 29.42 13.63 21.44
C LEU A 366 30.48 14.49 22.14
N ASN A 367 30.51 14.51 23.48
CA ASN A 367 31.49 15.26 24.26
C ASN A 367 32.65 14.39 24.77
N SER A 368 32.57 13.07 24.54
CA SER A 368 33.66 12.15 24.83
C SER A 368 34.76 12.31 23.75
N PRO A 369 36.04 12.36 24.15
CA PRO A 369 37.16 12.64 23.24
C PRO A 369 37.39 11.60 22.15
#